data_AF-A0A5N9G452-F1
#
_entry.id   AF-A0A5N9G452-F1
#
_cell.length_a   1.000
_cell.length_b   1.000
_cell.length_c   1.000
_cell.angle_alpha   90.00
_cell.angle_beta   90.00
_cell.angle_gamma   90.00
#
_symmetry.space_group_name_H-M   'P 1'
#
loop_
_entity.id
_entity.type
_entity.pdbx_description
1 polymer ?
#
loop_
_entity_poly.entity_id
_entity_poly.type
_entity_poly.pdbx_seq_one_letter_code
_entity_poly.pdbx_strand_id
1 'polypeptide(L)'
;MSSQERIGIAQKLTSSGMFPPEGIDVIRWDGTPDGWGIIVTEAESVEAVVRAIEMWRVAGAGFFKTVKTAPAAPIQELVPVIGEIIQTMAETD
;
A
#
# COMPACT_ATOMS: atom_id res chain seq x y z
N MET A 1 9.30 13.80 -3.91
CA MET A 1 7.83 13.94 -3.95
C MET A 1 7.41 15.11 -3.08
N SER A 2 6.76 16.08 -3.70
CA SER A 2 6.07 17.22 -3.07
C SER A 2 4.81 16.76 -2.33
N SER A 3 4.29 17.62 -1.44
CA SER A 3 3.04 17.32 -0.74
C SER A 3 1.85 17.16 -1.70
N GLN A 4 1.83 17.90 -2.81
CA GLN A 4 0.75 17.82 -3.80
C GLN A 4 0.74 16.48 -4.54
N GLU A 5 1.92 15.97 -4.92
CA GLU A 5 2.05 14.63 -5.50
C GLU A 5 1.62 13.53 -4.52
N ARG A 6 1.99 13.64 -3.23
CA ARG A 6 1.56 12.69 -2.18
C ARG A 6 0.04 12.65 -2.05
N ILE A 7 -0.59 13.83 -2.01
CA ILE A 7 -2.05 13.95 -1.90
C ILE A 7 -2.71 13.35 -3.14
N GLY A 8 -2.19 13.61 -4.34
CA GLY A 8 -2.71 13.02 -5.58
C GLY A 8 -2.68 11.50 -5.58
N ILE A 9 -1.58 10.90 -5.12
CA ILE A 9 -1.46 9.43 -4.98
C ILE A 9 -2.46 8.88 -3.96
N ALA A 10 -2.56 9.51 -2.79
CA ALA A 10 -3.51 9.10 -1.76
C ALA A 10 -4.95 9.17 -2.25
N GLN A 11 -5.31 10.25 -2.95
CA GLN A 11 -6.62 10.41 -3.58
C GLN A 11 -6.87 9.34 -4.63
N LYS A 12 -5.89 9.06 -5.51
CA LYS A 12 -6.02 8.01 -6.53
C LYS A 12 -6.33 6.66 -5.87
N LEU A 13 -5.56 6.27 -4.87
CA LEU A 13 -5.71 4.97 -4.21
C LEU A 13 -7.04 4.84 -3.44
N THR A 14 -7.47 5.87 -2.71
CA THR A 14 -8.70 5.80 -1.91
C THR A 14 -9.96 6.00 -2.76
N SER A 15 -9.95 6.88 -3.76
CA SER A 15 -11.13 7.14 -4.58
C SER A 15 -11.40 6.05 -5.63
N SER A 16 -10.37 5.33 -6.07
CA SER A 16 -10.51 4.16 -6.95
C SER A 16 -10.95 2.90 -6.19
N GLY A 17 -11.01 2.94 -4.86
CA GLY A 17 -11.27 1.75 -4.04
C GLY A 17 -10.11 0.76 -4.01
N MET A 18 -8.93 1.12 -4.51
CA MET A 18 -7.73 0.27 -4.38
C MET A 18 -7.29 0.15 -2.92
N PHE A 19 -7.39 1.23 -2.13
CA PHE A 19 -7.10 1.22 -0.71
C PHE A 19 -8.34 1.55 0.15
N PRO A 20 -8.62 0.78 1.21
CA PRO A 20 -7.94 -0.48 1.60
C PRO A 20 -8.28 -1.63 0.63
N PRO A 21 -7.36 -2.58 0.39
CA PRO A 21 -7.66 -3.77 -0.40
C PRO A 21 -8.61 -4.72 0.34
N GLU A 22 -9.16 -5.68 -0.40
CA GLU A 22 -9.90 -6.80 0.18
C GLU A 22 -9.07 -7.54 1.24
N GLY A 23 -9.73 -7.93 2.34
CA GLY A 23 -9.09 -8.62 3.47
C GLY A 23 -8.30 -7.70 4.41
N ILE A 24 -8.36 -6.37 4.25
CA ILE A 24 -7.81 -5.38 5.17
C ILE A 24 -8.92 -4.56 5.82
N ASP A 25 -8.95 -4.57 7.15
CA ASP A 25 -9.72 -3.60 7.94
C ASP A 25 -8.78 -2.56 8.55
N VAL A 26 -9.03 -1.27 8.28
CA VAL A 26 -8.20 -0.18 8.81
C VAL A 26 -8.78 0.29 10.14
N ILE A 27 -8.15 -0.15 11.24
CA ILE A 27 -8.53 0.23 12.59
C ILE A 27 -8.24 1.73 12.82
N ARG A 28 -7.05 2.18 12.42
CA ARG A 28 -6.61 3.56 12.67
C ARG A 28 -5.51 3.99 11.71
N TRP A 29 -5.53 5.27 11.33
CA TRP A 29 -4.43 5.93 10.64
C TRP A 29 -4.10 7.23 11.35
N ASP A 30 -2.91 7.31 11.95
CA ASP A 30 -2.39 8.52 12.58
C ASP A 30 -1.27 9.11 11.74
N GLY A 31 -1.17 10.44 11.76
CA GLY A 31 -0.11 11.17 11.09
C GLY A 31 0.32 12.40 11.89
N THR A 32 1.59 12.76 11.75
CA THR A 32 2.18 13.99 12.27
C THR A 32 2.29 15.03 11.15
N PRO A 33 2.33 16.34 11.48
CA PRO A 33 2.44 17.40 10.46
C PRO A 33 3.69 17.33 9.58
N ASP A 34 4.75 16.66 10.02
CA ASP A 34 5.98 16.40 9.25
C ASP A 34 5.87 15.18 8.31
N GLY A 35 4.70 14.55 8.24
CA GLY A 35 4.39 13.47 7.30
C GLY A 35 4.88 12.11 7.73
N TRP A 36 5.13 11.91 9.03
CA TRP A 36 5.30 10.58 9.61
C TRP A 36 3.94 10.06 10.09
N GLY A 37 3.78 8.75 10.19
CA GLY A 37 2.49 8.19 10.54
C GLY A 37 2.53 6.68 10.73
N ILE A 38 1.41 6.16 11.21
CA ILE A 38 1.16 4.75 11.39
C ILE A 38 -0.22 4.40 10.84
N ILE A 39 -0.32 3.21 10.28
CA ILE A 39 -1.60 2.60 9.96
C ILE A 39 -1.66 1.31 10.76
N VAL A 40 -2.73 1.13 11.53
CA VAL A 40 -3.04 -0.10 12.24
C VAL A 40 -4.17 -0.77 11.47
N THR A 41 -3.93 -2.00 11.06
CA THR A 41 -4.88 -2.78 10.26
C THR A 41 -5.04 -4.19 10.81
N GLU A 42 -6.23 -4.76 10.71
CA GLU A 42 -6.42 -6.20 10.76
C GLU A 42 -6.35 -6.76 9.34
N ALA A 43 -5.78 -7.96 9.20
CA ALA A 43 -5.60 -8.61 7.92
C ALA A 43 -5.94 -10.09 8.04
N GLU A 44 -6.70 -10.61 7.09
CA GLU A 44 -7.06 -12.03 7.05
C GLU A 44 -5.95 -12.92 6.47
N SER A 45 -4.98 -12.32 5.78
CA SER A 45 -3.87 -13.04 5.13
C SER A 45 -2.61 -12.19 5.00
N VAL A 46 -1.46 -12.84 4.78
CA VAL A 46 -0.19 -12.16 4.53
C VAL A 46 -0.24 -11.42 3.20
N GLU A 47 -0.91 -11.99 2.21
CA GLU A 47 -1.12 -11.44 0.87
C GLU A 47 -1.89 -10.12 0.93
N ALA A 48 -2.91 -10.02 1.80
CA ALA A 48 -3.65 -8.78 2.01
C ALA A 48 -2.72 -7.66 2.54
N VAL A 49 -1.83 -7.98 3.48
CA VAL A 49 -0.82 -7.02 3.99
C VAL A 49 0.16 -6.61 2.89
N VAL A 50 0.62 -7.54 2.06
CA VAL A 50 1.49 -7.24 0.92
C VAL A 50 0.78 -6.31 -0.06
N ARG A 51 -0.47 -6.60 -0.43
CA ARG A 51 -1.29 -5.71 -1.28
C ARG A 51 -1.39 -4.32 -0.69
N ALA A 52 -1.71 -4.23 0.60
CA ALA A 52 -1.89 -2.97 1.32
C ALA A 52 -0.66 -2.07 1.29
N ILE A 53 0.56 -2.64 1.27
CA ILE A 53 1.81 -1.87 1.23
C ILE A 53 2.26 -1.60 -0.20
N GLU A 54 2.22 -2.61 -1.07
CA GLU A 54 2.78 -2.51 -2.42
C GLU A 54 1.98 -1.58 -3.33
N MET A 55 0.67 -1.48 -3.17
CA MET A 55 -0.11 -0.53 -3.99
C MET A 55 0.34 0.92 -3.83
N TRP A 56 0.78 1.34 -2.64
CA TRP A 56 1.34 2.68 -2.43
C TRP A 56 2.69 2.84 -3.12
N ARG A 57 3.50 1.77 -3.13
CA ARG A 57 4.83 1.77 -3.76
C ARG A 57 4.72 1.83 -5.28
N VAL A 58 3.74 1.12 -5.85
CA VAL A 58 3.48 1.09 -7.29
C VAL A 58 2.77 2.38 -7.75
N ALA A 59 1.82 2.91 -6.96
CA ALA A 59 1.13 4.17 -7.28
C ALA A 59 2.08 5.37 -7.37
N GLY A 60 3.17 5.35 -6.61
CA GLY A 60 4.11 6.47 -6.56
C GLY A 60 5.47 6.05 -6.06
N ALA A 61 6.41 5.91 -6.99
CA ALA A 61 7.81 5.72 -6.66
C ALA A 61 8.29 6.84 -5.70
N GLY A 62 8.77 6.44 -4.52
CA GLY A 62 9.25 7.38 -3.50
C GLY A 62 8.16 7.96 -2.58
N PHE A 63 6.93 7.43 -2.60
CA PHE A 63 5.91 7.74 -1.58
C PHE A 63 6.44 7.41 -0.18
N PHE A 64 6.91 6.17 -0.01
CA PHE A 64 7.74 5.77 1.13
C PHE A 64 9.22 5.87 0.76
N LYS A 65 10.02 6.57 1.58
CA LYS A 65 11.48 6.66 1.39
C LYS A 65 12.18 5.33 1.56
N THR A 66 11.67 4.49 2.46
CA THR A 66 12.20 3.15 2.75
C THR A 66 11.04 2.31 3.24
N VAL A 67 10.98 1.07 2.78
CA VAL A 67 10.00 0.08 3.23
C VAL A 67 10.76 -1.11 3.78
N LYS A 68 10.39 -1.52 5.00
CA LYS A 68 10.88 -2.76 5.63
C LYS A 68 9.66 -3.54 6.09
N THR A 69 9.59 -4.78 5.66
CA THR A 69 8.52 -5.71 6.04
C THR A 69 9.15 -7.03 6.48
N ALA A 70 8.48 -7.71 7.41
CA ALA A 70 8.85 -9.04 7.87
C ALA A 70 7.58 -9.90 7.93
N PRO A 71 6.99 -10.24 6.76
CA PRO A 71 5.79 -11.04 6.72
C PRO A 71 6.06 -12.42 7.33
N ALA A 72 5.03 -13.03 7.93
CA ALA A 72 5.08 -14.39 8.43
C ALA A 72 4.93 -15.43 7.30
N ALA A 73 5.58 -15.17 6.15
CA ALA A 73 5.58 -16.05 4.97
C ALA A 73 6.93 -15.94 4.22
N PRO A 74 7.37 -17.01 3.52
CA PRO A 74 8.52 -16.96 2.63
C PRO A 74 8.32 -15.96 1.48
N ILE A 75 9.38 -15.26 1.08
CA ILE A 75 9.29 -14.25 0.01
C ILE A 75 8.89 -14.86 -1.34
N GLN A 76 9.25 -16.11 -1.61
CA GLN A 76 8.95 -16.83 -2.84
C GLN A 76 7.45 -16.98 -3.08
N GLU A 77 6.67 -17.09 -2.01
CA GLU A 77 5.21 -17.19 -2.06
C GLU A 77 4.55 -15.83 -2.36
N LEU A 78 5.26 -14.73 -2.07
CA LEU A 78 4.74 -13.37 -2.21
C LEU A 78 5.09 -12.74 -3.57
N VAL A 79 6.11 -13.24 -4.27
CA VAL A 79 6.51 -12.72 -5.61
C VAL A 79 5.34 -12.71 -6.62
N PRO A 80 4.53 -13.78 -6.75
CA PRO A 80 3.39 -13.77 -7.66
C PRO A 80 2.36 -12.68 -7.33
N VAL A 81 2.06 -12.49 -6.04
CA VAL A 81 1.12 -11.47 -5.55
C VAL A 81 1.60 -10.06 -5.93
N ILE A 82 2.89 -9.79 -5.79
CA ILE A 82 3.49 -8.51 -6.20
C ILE A 82 3.34 -8.31 -7.71
N GLY A 83 3.56 -9.35 -8.51
CA GLY A 83 3.38 -9.31 -9.96
C GLY A 83 1.95 -8.94 -10.38
N GLU A 84 0.95 -9.55 -9.73
CA GLU A 84 -0.47 -9.24 -9.96
C GLU A 84 -0.78 -7.77 -9.65
N ILE A 85 -0.28 -7.22 -8.54
CA ILE A 85 -0.51 -5.82 -8.15
C ILE A 85 0.01 -4.86 -9.23
N ILE A 86 1.23 -5.11 -9.73
CA ILE A 86 1.82 -4.29 -10.79
C ILE A 86 0.94 -4.32 -12.05
N GLN A 87 0.43 -5.48 -12.41
CA GLN A 87 -0.44 -5.62 -13.58
C GLN A 87 -1.78 -4.90 -13.40
N THR A 88 -2.47 -5.12 -12.27
CA THR A 88 -3.75 -4.45 -11.97
C THR A 88 -3.61 -2.93 -11.99
N MET A 89 -2.50 -2.40 -11.46
CA MET A 89 -2.26 -0.97 -11.45
C MET A 89 -1.97 -0.38 -12.85
N ALA A 90 -1.31 -1.15 -13.72
CA ALA A 90 -1.09 -0.74 -15.10
C ALA A 90 -2.39 -0.68 -15.94
N GLU A 91 -3.39 -1.48 -15.57
CA GLU A 91 -4.71 -1.50 -16.25
C GLU A 91 -5.64 -0.36 -15.77
N THR A 92 -5.29 0.31 -14.66
CA THR A 92 -6.09 1.37 -14.02
C THR A 92 -5.54 2.78 -14.32
N ASP A 93 -4.48 2.89 -15.13
CA ASP A 93 -3.89 4.14 -15.64
C ASP A 93 -4.44 4.52 -17.02
#